data_AF-R7YP12-F1
#
_entry.id   AF-R7YP12-F1
#
_cell.length_a   1.000
_cell.length_b   1.000
_cell.length_c   1.000
_cell.angle_alpha   90.00
_cell.angle_beta   90.00
_cell.angle_gamma   90.00
#
_symmetry.space_group_name_H-M   'P 1'
#
loop_
_entity.id
_entity.type
_entity.pdbx_description
1 polymer ?
#
loop_
_entity_poly.entity_id
_entity_poly.type
_entity_poly.pdbx_seq_one_letter_code
_entity_poly.pdbx_strand_id
1 'polypeptide(L)'
;MDRLSLEILAIIVSYLNPSDFIEYVSVSRQWQFAIERYTFRSLRLKSDDYDFFTRVCSDSHRAAAIAELEYDVILPAYSDEQCAKFESEKDEKANNEAFTNAIKRLFETLHLWGNPSNDGAHKMRGRPIMLSLGAYSTTDPRYREAKF
;
A
#
# COMPACT_ATOMS: atom_id res chain seq x y z
N MET A 1 12.68 -1.86 32.11
CA MET A 1 13.00 -0.50 31.64
C MET A 1 11.68 0.16 31.29
N ASP A 2 11.14 0.92 32.22
CA ASP A 2 9.88 1.64 32.08
C ASP A 2 10.13 3.01 31.41
N ARG A 3 9.25 3.60 30.62
CA ARG A 3 8.06 3.15 29.86
C ARG A 3 7.62 4.42 29.10
N LEU A 4 8.35 4.81 28.06
CA LEU A 4 7.83 5.85 27.17
C LEU A 4 6.59 5.27 26.50
N SER A 5 5.46 5.95 26.66
CA SER A 5 4.22 5.49 26.05
C SER A 5 4.37 5.51 24.52
N LEU A 6 3.60 4.69 23.82
CA LEU A 6 3.65 4.64 22.36
C LEU A 6 3.30 5.99 21.73
N GLU A 7 2.52 6.82 22.41
CA GLU A 7 2.17 8.17 22.00
C GLU A 7 3.38 9.11 22.06
N ILE A 8 4.18 9.04 23.12
CA ILE A 8 5.40 9.85 23.21
C ILE A 8 6.42 9.40 22.18
N LEU A 9 6.59 8.09 21.98
CA LEU A 9 7.46 7.58 20.92
C LEU A 9 6.96 8.00 19.53
N ALA A 10 5.65 7.97 19.27
CA ALA A 10 5.09 8.43 18.01
C ALA A 10 5.33 9.94 17.78
N ILE A 11 5.26 10.75 18.84
CA ILE A 11 5.63 12.17 18.77
C ILE A 11 7.11 12.31 18.43
N ILE A 12 8.01 11.60 19.11
CA ILE A 12 9.45 11.65 18.82
C ILE A 12 9.72 11.25 17.36
N VAL A 13 9.15 10.13 16.91
CA VAL A 13 9.27 9.64 15.53
C VAL A 13 8.80 10.68 14.52
N SER A 14 7.75 11.46 14.83
CA SER A 14 7.26 12.51 13.93
C SER A 14 8.23 13.67 13.71
N TYR A 15 9.28 13.80 14.53
CA TYR A 15 10.36 14.78 14.38
C TYR A 15 11.66 14.18 13.82
N LEU A 16 11.74 12.86 13.63
CA LEU A 16 12.90 12.21 13.03
C LEU A 16 12.85 12.27 11.51
N ASN A 17 14.01 12.24 10.84
CA ASN A 17 14.02 12.06 9.40
C ASN A 17 13.67 10.62 9.05
N PRO A 18 12.87 10.36 7.99
CA PRO A 18 12.56 8.99 7.57
C PRO A 18 13.79 8.13 7.26
N SER A 19 14.92 8.73 6.85
CA SER A 19 16.20 8.04 6.65
C SER A 19 16.72 7.36 7.92
N ASP A 20 16.40 7.93 9.08
CA ASP A 20 16.98 7.54 10.36
C ASP A 20 16.14 6.42 11.01
N PHE A 21 14.95 6.14 10.48
CA PHE A 21 14.03 5.14 11.04
C PHE A 21 14.64 3.75 11.15
N ILE A 22 15.51 3.36 10.21
CA ILE A 22 16.16 2.04 10.19
C ILE A 22 17.05 1.85 11.44
N GLU A 23 17.65 2.92 11.94
CA GLU A 23 18.52 2.87 13.12
C GLU A 23 17.71 2.61 14.40
N TYR A 24 16.49 3.15 14.46
CA TYR A 24 15.64 3.07 15.65
C TYR A 24 14.68 1.87 15.64
N VAL A 25 14.28 1.36 14.46
CA VAL A 25 13.31 0.26 14.34
C VAL A 25 13.77 -1.01 15.04
N SER A 26 15.08 -1.24 15.11
CA SER A 26 15.68 -2.44 15.71
C SER A 26 15.92 -2.32 17.23
N VAL A 27 15.80 -1.11 17.79
CA VAL A 27 16.12 -0.83 19.20
C VAL A 27 15.16 -1.55 20.15
N SER A 28 13.86 -1.51 19.85
CA SER A 28 12.84 -2.22 20.63
C SER A 28 11.54 -2.41 19.84
N ARG A 29 10.68 -3.32 20.31
CA ARG A 29 9.34 -3.48 19.74
C ARG A 29 8.51 -2.19 19.80
N GLN A 30 8.65 -1.39 20.85
CA GLN A 30 7.90 -0.13 20.98
C GLN A 30 8.34 0.89 19.92
N TRP A 31 9.65 0.99 19.66
CA TRP A 31 10.18 1.80 18.57
C TRP A 31 9.72 1.29 17.21
N GLN A 32 9.76 -0.03 17.00
CA GLN A 32 9.22 -0.66 15.80
C GLN A 32 7.74 -0.27 15.59
N PHE A 33 6.87 -0.47 16.59
CA PHE A 33 5.45 -0.12 16.48
C PHE A 33 5.23 1.38 16.19
N ALA A 34 5.98 2.27 16.85
CA ALA A 34 5.85 3.71 16.66
C ALA A 34 6.28 4.15 15.25
N ILE A 35 7.39 3.59 14.75
CA ILE A 35 7.92 3.84 13.40
C ILE A 35 7.00 3.24 12.35
N GLU A 36 6.57 1.99 12.52
CA GLU A 36 5.68 1.31 11.58
C GLU A 36 4.33 2.02 11.49
N ARG A 37 3.82 2.59 12.59
CA ARG A 37 2.61 3.43 12.54
C ARG A 37 2.77 4.66 11.65
N TYR A 38 3.99 5.20 11.54
CA TYR A 38 4.29 6.32 10.65
C TYR A 38 4.53 5.85 9.21
N THR A 39 5.38 4.83 9.01
CA THR A 39 5.75 4.35 7.66
C THR A 39 4.60 3.68 6.92
N PHE A 40 3.72 2.97 7.64
CA PHE A 40 2.54 2.34 7.05
C PHE A 40 1.33 3.28 6.95
N ARG A 41 1.44 4.54 7.43
CA ARG A 41 0.31 5.49 7.40
C ARG A 41 -0.17 5.77 5.98
N SER A 42 0.77 5.94 5.06
CA SER A 42 0.50 6.23 3.65
C SER A 42 1.35 5.29 2.79
N LEU A 43 0.70 4.48 1.98
CA LEU A 43 1.37 3.50 1.12
C LEU A 43 1.02 3.76 -0.34
N ARG A 44 2.02 3.63 -1.21
CA ARG A 44 1.82 3.47 -2.64
C ARG A 44 2.07 2.02 -3.01
N LEU A 45 1.09 1.40 -3.65
CA LEU A 45 1.08 -0.01 -4.00
C LEU A 45 0.82 -0.13 -5.50
N LYS A 46 1.64 -0.91 -6.19
CA LYS A 46 1.37 -1.32 -7.56
C LYS A 46 0.72 -2.71 -7.58
N SER A 47 -0.05 -3.02 -8.62
CA SER A 47 -0.73 -4.32 -8.72
C SER A 47 0.20 -5.53 -8.82
N ASP A 48 1.44 -5.33 -9.29
CA ASP A 48 2.51 -6.35 -9.33
C ASP A 48 3.19 -6.57 -7.96
N ASP A 49 3.16 -5.58 -7.07
CA ASP A 49 3.65 -5.67 -5.69
C ASP A 49 2.64 -6.29 -4.69
N TYR A 50 1.48 -6.75 -5.19
CA TYR A 50 0.36 -7.17 -4.34
C TYR A 50 0.72 -8.30 -3.35
N ASP A 51 1.48 -9.31 -3.79
CA ASP A 51 1.81 -10.46 -2.92
C ASP A 51 2.74 -10.05 -1.78
N PHE A 52 3.64 -9.11 -2.04
CA PHE A 52 4.49 -8.52 -1.00
C PHE A 52 3.64 -7.72 -0.01
N PHE A 53 2.72 -6.88 -0.52
CA PHE A 53 1.82 -6.09 0.30
C PHE A 53 0.96 -6.94 1.25
N THR A 54 0.32 -8.00 0.74
CA THR A 54 -0.51 -8.89 1.56
C THR A 54 0.31 -9.60 2.63
N ARG A 55 1.55 -10.01 2.32
CA ARG A 55 2.47 -10.60 3.30
C ARG A 55 2.90 -9.59 4.36
N VAL A 56 3.18 -8.34 3.99
CA VAL A 56 3.64 -7.33 4.95
C VAL A 56 2.49 -6.85 5.84
N CYS A 57 1.28 -6.75 5.29
CA CYS A 57 0.06 -6.34 5.99
C CYS A 57 -0.72 -7.50 6.61
N SER A 58 -0.16 -8.71 6.64
CA SER A 58 -0.76 -9.83 7.39
C SER A 58 -0.74 -9.58 8.90
N ASP A 59 0.16 -8.71 9.36
CA ASP A 59 0.20 -8.24 10.74
C ASP A 59 -0.87 -7.15 10.95
N SER A 60 -1.76 -7.38 11.92
CA SER A 60 -2.92 -6.54 12.18
C SER A 60 -2.57 -5.09 12.51
N HIS A 61 -1.42 -4.83 13.13
CA HIS A 61 -1.04 -3.47 13.51
C HIS A 61 -0.59 -2.62 12.32
N ARG A 62 0.06 -3.24 11.31
CA ARG A 62 0.47 -2.55 10.07
C ARG A 62 -0.73 -2.22 9.21
N ALA A 63 -1.64 -3.19 9.06
CA ALA A 63 -2.92 -2.96 8.39
C ALA A 63 -3.73 -1.84 9.07
N ALA A 64 -3.75 -1.80 10.41
CA ALA A 64 -4.45 -0.77 11.18
C ALA A 64 -3.80 0.62 11.14
N ALA A 65 -2.52 0.71 10.78
CA ALA A 65 -1.81 1.97 10.63
C ALA A 65 -2.18 2.70 9.33
N ILE A 66 -2.59 1.97 8.30
CA ILE A 66 -2.91 2.51 6.98
C ILE A 66 -4.08 3.49 7.09
N ALA A 67 -3.83 4.71 6.63
CA ALA A 67 -4.82 5.77 6.52
C ALA A 67 -5.01 6.21 5.08
N GLU A 68 -3.99 6.05 4.25
CA GLU A 68 -3.95 6.46 2.85
C GLU A 68 -3.32 5.33 2.04
N LEU A 69 -4.00 4.91 0.96
CA LEU A 69 -3.53 3.90 0.04
C LEU A 69 -3.66 4.42 -1.38
N GLU A 70 -2.52 4.67 -2.02
CA GLU A 70 -2.44 4.91 -3.47
C GLU A 70 -2.22 3.56 -4.14
N TYR A 71 -3.18 3.13 -4.97
CA TYR A 71 -3.12 1.87 -5.69
C TYR A 71 -3.06 2.08 -7.19
N ASP A 72 -1.93 1.73 -7.78
CA ASP A 72 -1.68 1.83 -9.21
C ASP A 72 -1.82 0.46 -9.87
N VAL A 73 -2.83 0.31 -10.72
CA VAL A 73 -2.98 -0.88 -11.57
C VAL A 73 -1.99 -0.80 -12.72
N ILE A 74 -1.13 -1.81 -12.83
CA ILE A 74 -0.24 -2.01 -13.97
C ILE A 74 -1.01 -2.69 -15.10
N LEU A 75 -1.28 -1.93 -16.15
CA LEU A 75 -1.91 -2.44 -17.36
C LEU A 75 -0.88 -3.16 -18.26
N PRO A 76 -1.34 -4.09 -19.12
CA PRO A 76 -0.51 -4.71 -20.14
C PRO A 76 0.35 -3.69 -20.93
N ALA A 77 1.61 -4.08 -21.17
CA ALA A 77 2.50 -3.32 -22.04
C ALA A 77 2.03 -3.42 -23.50
N TYR A 78 2.20 -2.32 -24.24
CA TYR A 78 1.95 -2.25 -25.67
C TYR A 78 3.20 -1.77 -26.41
N SER A 79 3.30 -2.06 -27.71
CA SER A 79 4.49 -1.70 -28.49
C SER A 79 4.55 -0.20 -28.80
N ASP A 80 5.73 0.32 -29.11
CA ASP A 80 5.94 1.72 -29.48
C ASP A 80 5.08 2.12 -30.70
N GLU A 81 4.90 1.18 -31.64
CA GLU A 81 4.05 1.39 -32.81
C GLU A 81 2.55 1.46 -32.47
N GLN A 82 2.15 0.88 -31.33
CA GLN A 82 0.78 0.94 -30.80
C GLN A 82 0.55 2.20 -29.98
N CYS A 83 1.60 2.83 -29.44
CA CYS A 83 1.50 4.03 -28.60
C CYS A 83 0.79 5.22 -29.28
N ALA A 84 0.92 5.34 -30.60
CA ALA A 84 0.30 6.41 -31.39
C ALA A 84 -1.06 6.00 -32.00
N LYS A 85 -1.55 4.80 -31.69
CA LYS A 85 -2.80 4.26 -32.24
C LYS A 85 -3.88 4.27 -31.18
N PHE A 86 -5.13 4.31 -31.65
CA PHE A 86 -6.26 4.05 -30.77
C PHE A 86 -6.19 2.62 -30.24
N GLU A 87 -6.60 2.47 -28.98
CA GLU A 87 -6.76 1.18 -28.32
C GLU A 87 -7.65 0.26 -29.18
N SER A 88 -7.20 -0.97 -29.41
CA SER A 88 -8.03 -1.96 -30.10
C SER A 88 -8.99 -2.61 -29.11
N GLU A 89 -10.09 -3.20 -29.58
CA GLU A 89 -11.03 -3.96 -28.71
C GLU A 89 -10.32 -5.06 -27.90
N LYS A 90 -9.25 -5.63 -28.45
CA LYS A 90 -8.44 -6.65 -27.76
C LYS A 90 -7.64 -6.03 -26.61
N ASP A 91 -7.06 -4.85 -26.84
CA ASP A 91 -6.28 -4.12 -25.84
C ASP A 91 -7.21 -3.60 -24.73
N GLU A 92 -8.37 -3.05 -25.09
CA GLU A 92 -9.42 -2.63 -24.15
C GLU A 92 -9.86 -3.79 -23.26
N LYS A 93 -10.12 -4.96 -23.86
CA LYS A 93 -10.49 -6.16 -23.10
C LYS A 93 -9.39 -6.58 -22.12
N ALA A 94 -8.13 -6.58 -22.57
CA ALA A 94 -6.99 -6.96 -21.73
C ALA A 94 -6.78 -5.96 -20.57
N ASN A 95 -6.91 -4.67 -20.84
CA ASN A 95 -6.82 -3.61 -19.84
C ASN A 95 -7.94 -3.70 -18.81
N ASN A 96 -9.18 -3.89 -19.26
CA ASN A 96 -10.34 -4.08 -18.40
C ASN A 96 -10.21 -5.32 -17.51
N GLU A 97 -9.70 -6.43 -18.06
CA GLU A 97 -9.45 -7.65 -17.30
C GLU A 97 -8.36 -7.44 -16.22
N ALA A 98 -7.23 -6.83 -16.58
CA ALA A 98 -6.15 -6.53 -15.64
C ALA A 98 -6.63 -5.61 -14.50
N PHE A 99 -7.34 -4.52 -14.85
CA PHE A 99 -7.90 -3.59 -13.89
C PHE A 99 -8.92 -4.25 -12.96
N THR A 100 -9.86 -4.99 -13.53
CA THR A 100 -10.90 -5.67 -12.74
C THR A 100 -10.28 -6.68 -11.76
N ASN A 101 -9.31 -7.47 -12.20
CA ASN A 101 -8.65 -8.45 -11.35
C ASN A 101 -7.85 -7.79 -10.23
N ALA A 102 -7.11 -6.71 -10.53
CA ALA A 102 -6.35 -5.94 -9.55
C ALA A 102 -7.25 -5.34 -8.46
N ILE A 103 -8.34 -4.68 -8.86
CA ILE A 103 -9.31 -4.10 -7.93
C ILE A 103 -9.99 -5.17 -7.07
N LYS A 104 -10.41 -6.30 -7.65
CA LYS A 104 -11.01 -7.40 -6.88
C LYS A 104 -10.08 -7.88 -5.76
N ARG A 105 -8.82 -8.17 -6.09
CA ARG A 105 -7.80 -8.60 -5.13
C ARG A 105 -7.60 -7.57 -4.02
N LEU A 106 -7.50 -6.29 -4.36
CA LEU A 106 -7.38 -5.22 -3.36
C LEU A 106 -8.56 -5.23 -2.38
N PHE A 107 -9.78 -5.24 -2.89
CA PHE A 107 -10.98 -5.20 -2.04
C PHE A 107 -11.16 -6.48 -1.21
N GLU A 108 -10.75 -7.65 -1.70
CA GLU A 108 -10.68 -8.88 -0.91
C GLU A 108 -9.76 -8.71 0.31
N THR A 109 -8.57 -8.14 0.12
CA THR A 109 -7.64 -7.86 1.23
C THR A 109 -8.21 -6.85 2.23
N LEU A 110 -8.77 -5.74 1.74
CA LEU A 110 -9.39 -4.73 2.61
C LEU A 110 -10.59 -5.31 3.39
N HIS A 111 -11.35 -6.21 2.78
CA HIS A 111 -12.46 -6.90 3.43
C HIS A 111 -11.98 -7.80 4.57
N LEU A 112 -10.85 -8.50 4.39
CA LEU A 112 -10.24 -9.33 5.43
C LEU A 112 -9.84 -8.49 6.67
N TRP A 113 -9.39 -7.24 6.47
CA TRP A 113 -9.09 -6.35 7.60
C TRP A 113 -10.33 -5.90 8.38
N GLY A 114 -11.49 -5.84 7.71
CA GLY A 114 -12.76 -5.46 8.33
C GLY A 114 -13.46 -6.58 9.09
N ASN A 115 -13.06 -7.83 8.89
CA ASN A 115 -13.67 -8.99 9.53
C ASN A 115 -12.95 -9.35 10.83
N PRO A 116 -13.61 -9.25 12.00
CA PRO A 116 -13.00 -9.69 13.25
C PRO A 116 -12.84 -11.21 13.20
N SER A 117 -11.61 -11.68 13.27
CA SER A 117 -11.35 -13.04 13.75
C SER A 117 -11.96 -13.17 15.15
N ASN A 118 -12.63 -14.28 15.45
CA ASN A 118 -13.43 -14.53 16.67
C ASN A 118 -12.67 -14.42 18.02
N ASP A 119 -11.42 -14.00 18.04
CA ASP A 119 -10.61 -13.91 19.24
C ASP A 119 -10.66 -12.49 19.82
N GLY A 120 -11.76 -12.20 20.54
CA GLY A 120 -11.82 -11.42 21.79
C GLY A 120 -11.06 -10.10 21.99
N ALA A 121 -10.38 -9.52 21.00
CA ALA A 121 -9.49 -8.39 21.18
C ALA A 121 -9.82 -7.27 20.19
N HIS A 122 -10.27 -6.15 20.75
CA HIS A 122 -10.39 -4.83 20.12
C HIS A 122 -11.02 -4.80 18.72
N LYS A 123 -12.33 -4.50 18.69
CA LYS A 123 -13.00 -3.94 17.50
C LYS A 123 -12.08 -2.91 16.85
N MET A 124 -11.54 -3.20 15.66
CA MET A 124 -11.13 -2.16 14.74
C MET A 124 -12.42 -1.40 14.41
N ARG A 125 -12.72 -0.33 15.14
CA ARG A 125 -13.72 0.65 14.68
C ARG A 125 -13.21 1.07 13.32
N GLY A 126 -13.91 0.68 12.26
CA GLY A 126 -13.50 0.90 10.88
C GLY A 126 -13.09 2.35 10.69
N ARG A 127 -11.78 2.59 10.68
CA ARG A 127 -11.22 3.90 10.39
C ARG A 127 -11.33 4.06 8.88
N PRO A 128 -11.84 5.19 8.37
CA PRO A 128 -11.85 5.43 6.95
C PRO A 128 -10.40 5.44 6.45
N ILE A 129 -10.17 4.71 5.35
CA ILE A 129 -8.94 4.77 4.58
C ILE A 129 -9.24 5.61 3.34
N MET A 130 -8.38 6.58 3.04
CA MET A 130 -8.42 7.27 1.76
C MET A 130 -7.80 6.36 0.71
N LEU A 131 -8.60 5.93 -0.26
CA LEU A 131 -8.15 5.11 -1.38
C LEU A 131 -8.08 5.96 -2.64
N SER A 132 -6.89 6.05 -3.22
CA SER A 132 -6.65 6.69 -4.51
C SER A 132 -6.32 5.61 -5.53
N LEU A 133 -7.09 5.53 -6.62
CA LEU A 133 -6.92 4.52 -7.66
C LEU A 133 -6.34 5.15 -8.92
N GLY A 134 -5.26 4.55 -9.41
CA GLY A 134 -4.63 4.85 -10.68
C GLY A 134 -4.56 3.60 -11.57
N ALA A 135 -4.38 3.81 -12.86
CA ALA A 135 -4.03 2.76 -13.80
C ALA A 135 -3.10 3.33 -14.87
N TYR A 136 -2.05 2.61 -15.22
CA TYR A 136 -1.14 2.98 -16.30
C TYR A 136 -0.47 1.76 -16.90
N SER A 137 -0.04 1.89 -18.15
CA SER A 137 0.86 0.92 -18.76
C SER A 137 2.31 1.38 -18.56
N THR A 138 3.23 0.45 -18.31
CA THR A 138 4.66 0.78 -18.18
C THR A 138 5.26 1.35 -19.47
N THR A 139 4.58 1.18 -20.60
CA THR A 139 4.96 1.73 -21.90
C THR A 139 4.36 3.10 -22.18
N ASP A 140 3.53 3.64 -21.29
CA ASP A 140 2.97 4.99 -21.41
C ASP A 140 4.09 6.05 -21.41
N PRO A 141 4.05 7.05 -22.32
CA PRO A 141 5.11 8.06 -22.45
C PRO A 141 5.41 8.81 -21.14
N ARG A 142 4.40 9.02 -20.30
CA ARG A 142 4.53 9.71 -19.00
C ARG A 142 5.33 8.92 -17.97
N TYR A 143 5.46 7.60 -18.15
CA TYR A 143 6.10 6.69 -17.18
C TYR A 143 7.40 6.06 -17.71
N ARG A 144 7.77 6.31 -18.97
CA ARG A 144 9.05 5.87 -19.57
C ARG A 144 10.29 6.55 -18.97
N GLU A 145 10.16 7.80 -18.53
CA GLU A 145 11.30 8.64 -18.10
C GLU A 145 11.65 8.53 -16.61
N ALA A 146 10.94 7.70 -15.83
CA ALA A 146 11.20 7.52 -14.40
C ALA A 146 12.20 6.37 -14.10
N LYS A 147 13.24 6.22 -14.93
CA LYS A 147 14.39 5.36 -14.63
C LYS A 147 15.62 6.26 -14.38
N PHE A 148 15.84 6.60 -13.11
CA PHE A 148 17.13 7.09 -12.62
C PHE A 148 18.03 5.90 -12.28
#